data_AF-A0A7V8IW07-F1
#
_entry.id   AF-A0A7V8IW07-F1
#
_cell.length_a   1.000
_cell.length_b   1.000
_cell.length_c   1.000
_cell.angle_alpha   90.00
_cell.angle_beta   90.00
_cell.angle_gamma   90.00
#
_symmetry.space_group_name_H-M   'P 1'
#
loop_
_entity.id
_entity.type
_entity.pdbx_description
1 polymer ?
#
loop_
_entity_poly.entity_id
_entity_poly.type
_entity_poly.pdbx_seq_one_letter_code
_entity_poly.pdbx_strand_id
1 'polypeptide(L)'
;MSAGEFKLRSGEEARCEDVRLAMGEVLDGVADATVQSAVEAHVRTCPPCATEMNELRGVVEGVRTLSSVPPQPGAYKPVEEQVRGGAGPTADEPGFWEKLRRMFGK
;
A
#
# COMPACT_ATOMS: atom_id res chain seq x y z
N MET A 1 -1.05 -7.83 -20.37
CA MET A 1 -1.91 -6.81 -19.73
C MET A 1 -1.30 -6.54 -18.36
N SER A 2 -0.55 -5.42 -18.29
CA SER A 2 0.39 -5.04 -17.22
C SER A 2 -0.37 -4.47 -16.01
N ALA A 3 0.01 -4.88 -14.81
CA ALA A 3 -0.43 -4.24 -13.59
C ALA A 3 0.41 -2.97 -13.38
N GLY A 4 -0.24 -1.82 -13.50
CA GLY A 4 0.07 -0.60 -12.77
C GLY A 4 1.55 -0.22 -12.64
N GLU A 5 2.25 0.02 -13.74
CA GLU A 5 3.43 0.89 -13.72
C GLU A 5 2.97 2.35 -13.59
N PHE A 6 2.21 2.69 -12.55
CA PHE A 6 1.81 4.07 -12.28
C PHE A 6 2.90 4.76 -11.46
N LYS A 7 4.05 4.99 -12.12
CA LYS A 7 5.14 5.77 -11.53
C LYS A 7 4.70 7.23 -11.49
N LEU A 8 4.37 7.75 -10.32
CA LEU A 8 4.44 9.19 -10.04
C LEU A 8 5.90 9.62 -10.32
N ARG A 9 6.20 9.98 -11.57
CA ARG A 9 7.56 10.36 -11.98
C ARG A 9 7.91 11.66 -11.27
N SER A 10 9.03 11.64 -10.54
CA SER A 10 9.63 12.82 -9.94
C SER A 10 9.81 13.93 -10.99
N GLY A 11 8.93 14.94 -11.00
CA GLY A 11 9.08 16.17 -11.79
C GLY A 11 7.89 16.62 -12.64
N GLU A 12 6.85 15.80 -12.83
CA GLU A 12 5.60 16.22 -13.50
C GLU A 12 4.46 16.41 -12.47
N GLU A 13 3.57 17.39 -12.71
CA GLU A 13 2.43 17.69 -11.83
C GLU A 13 1.57 16.45 -11.61
N ALA A 14 1.65 15.88 -10.40
CA ALA A 14 0.87 14.71 -10.02
C ALA A 14 -0.62 15.02 -10.18
N ARG A 15 -1.36 14.12 -10.86
CA ARG A 15 -2.81 14.29 -11.07
C ARG A 15 -3.55 13.79 -9.83
N CYS A 16 -4.74 14.35 -9.58
CA CYS A 16 -5.53 13.98 -8.40
C CYS A 16 -5.81 12.46 -8.34
N GLU A 17 -6.13 11.83 -9.47
CA GLU A 17 -6.40 10.38 -9.55
C GLU A 17 -5.18 9.55 -9.07
N ASP A 18 -4.00 9.93 -9.54
CA ASP A 18 -2.74 9.27 -9.23
C ASP A 18 -2.40 9.41 -7.75
N VAL A 19 -2.61 10.61 -7.21
CA VAL A 19 -2.37 10.91 -5.80
C VAL A 19 -3.33 10.12 -4.91
N ARG A 20 -4.61 10.03 -5.27
CA ARG A 20 -5.62 9.26 -4.51
C ARG A 20 -5.24 7.78 -4.40
N LEU A 21 -4.74 7.18 -5.48
CA LEU A 21 -4.24 5.80 -5.44
C LEU A 21 -3.02 5.67 -4.53
N ALA A 22 -2.09 6.63 -4.59
CA ALA A 22 -0.87 6.62 -3.78
C ALA A 22 -1.09 6.95 -2.29
N MET A 23 -2.24 7.52 -1.89
CA MET A 23 -2.51 7.85 -0.47
C MET A 23 -2.47 6.60 0.41
N GLY A 24 -2.96 5.46 -0.08
CA GLY A 24 -2.96 4.20 0.67
C GLY A 24 -1.54 3.77 1.04
N GLU A 25 -0.63 3.77 0.07
CA GLU A 25 0.78 3.41 0.28
C GLU A 25 1.46 4.31 1.31
N VAL A 26 1.14 5.61 1.30
CA VAL A 26 1.65 6.59 2.27
C VAL A 26 1.10 6.29 3.67
N LEU A 27 -0.18 5.97 3.80
CA LEU A 27 -0.83 5.67 5.08
C LEU A 27 -0.37 4.34 5.68
N ASP A 28 -0.12 3.34 4.83
CA ASP A 28 0.40 2.03 5.21
C ASP A 28 1.90 2.05 5.54
N GLY A 29 2.59 3.16 5.22
CA GLY A 29 4.03 3.32 5.46
C GLY A 29 4.91 2.53 4.51
N VAL A 30 4.39 2.16 3.34
CA VAL A 30 5.09 1.38 2.30
C VAL A 30 5.52 2.22 1.10
N ALA A 31 5.05 3.47 1.01
CA ALA A 31 5.47 4.42 -0.01
C ALA A 31 6.97 4.74 0.10
N ASP A 32 7.65 4.81 -1.05
CA ASP A 32 9.02 5.33 -1.10
C ASP A 32 9.06 6.87 -0.95
N ALA A 33 10.27 7.41 -0.75
CA ALA A 33 10.48 8.84 -0.56
C ALA A 33 10.00 9.71 -1.74
N THR A 34 9.99 9.16 -2.95
CA THR A 34 9.55 9.88 -4.16
C THR A 34 8.04 9.99 -4.16
N VAL A 35 7.35 8.88 -3.94
CA VAL A 35 5.88 8.82 -3.84
C VAL A 35 5.41 9.71 -2.70
N GLN A 36 6.04 9.59 -1.53
CA GLN A 36 5.71 10.42 -0.37
C GLN A 36 5.85 11.91 -0.68
N SER A 37 6.98 12.33 -1.26
CA SER A 37 7.21 13.74 -1.61
C SER A 37 6.20 14.26 -2.64
N ALA A 38 5.83 13.45 -3.62
CA ALA A 38 4.86 13.82 -4.66
C ALA A 38 3.44 14.00 -4.09
N VAL A 39 2.99 13.07 -3.24
CA VAL A 39 1.70 13.16 -2.56
C VAL A 39 1.65 14.38 -1.64
N GLU A 40 2.70 14.59 -0.83
CA GLU A 40 2.78 15.75 0.07
C GLU A 40 2.78 17.09 -0.69
N ALA A 41 3.49 17.16 -1.82
CA ALA A 41 3.51 18.34 -2.66
C ALA A 41 2.13 18.67 -3.24
N HIS A 42 1.41 17.66 -3.75
CA HIS A 42 0.08 17.84 -4.33
C HIS A 42 -0.97 18.18 -3.26
N VAL A 43 -1.00 17.45 -2.14
CA VAL A 43 -1.94 17.68 -1.03
C VAL A 43 -1.82 19.11 -0.49
N ARG A 44 -0.60 19.68 -0.48
CA ARG A 44 -0.39 21.06 -0.04
C ARG A 44 -1.02 22.11 -0.97
N THR A 45 -1.24 21.80 -2.24
CA THR A 45 -1.76 22.76 -3.22
C THR A 45 -3.16 22.41 -3.75
N CYS A 46 -3.68 21.22 -3.46
CA CYS A 46 -4.97 20.73 -3.91
C CYS A 46 -5.93 20.51 -2.72
N PRO A 47 -6.87 21.45 -2.44
CA PRO A 47 -7.80 21.32 -1.32
C PRO A 47 -8.64 20.04 -1.30
N PRO A 48 -9.18 19.53 -2.44
CA PRO A 48 -9.89 18.25 -2.46
C PRO A 48 -9.05 17.07 -1.96
N CYS A 49 -7.80 16.95 -2.45
CA CYS A 49 -6.90 15.88 -2.02
C CYS A 49 -6.44 16.06 -0.56
N ALA A 50 -6.33 17.30 -0.07
CA ALA A 50 -6.05 17.55 1.34
C ALA A 50 -7.18 17.08 2.26
N THR A 51 -8.43 17.37 1.90
CA THR A 51 -9.61 16.89 2.64
C THR A 51 -9.62 15.37 2.71
N GLU A 52 -9.46 14.71 1.57
CA GLU A 52 -9.46 13.23 1.51
C GLU A 52 -8.33 12.61 2.33
N MET A 53 -7.10 13.13 2.22
CA MET A 53 -5.98 12.66 3.03
C MET A 53 -6.25 12.82 4.53
N ASN A 54 -6.86 13.93 4.95
CA ASN A 54 -7.21 14.16 6.36
C ASN A 54 -8.31 13.20 6.83
N GLU A 55 -9.33 12.95 6.02
CA GLU A 55 -10.38 11.98 6.33
C GLU A 55 -9.80 10.57 6.50
N LEU A 56 -8.95 10.13 5.56
CA LEU A 56 -8.30 8.83 5.64
C LEU A 56 -7.38 8.71 6.87
N ARG A 57 -6.60 9.75 7.19
CA ARG A 57 -5.81 9.80 8.43
C ARG A 57 -6.69 9.68 9.66
N GLY A 58 -7.83 10.36 9.68
CA GLY A 58 -8.81 10.27 10.76
C GLY A 58 -9.34 8.85 10.94
N VAL A 59 -9.61 8.13 9.86
CA VAL A 59 -10.01 6.71 9.90
C VAL A 59 -8.90 5.84 10.48
N VAL A 60 -7.66 6.00 10.01
CA VAL A 60 -6.49 5.24 10.49
C VAL A 60 -6.28 5.47 11.99
N GLU A 61 -6.31 6.73 12.44
CA GLU A 61 -6.18 7.05 13.86
C GLU A 61 -7.33 6.48 14.68
N GLY A 62 -8.58 6.57 14.18
CA GLY A 62 -9.74 5.94 14.80
C GLY A 62 -9.56 4.43 15.02
N VAL A 63 -9.09 3.72 13.99
CA VAL A 63 -8.80 2.27 14.08
C VAL A 63 -7.69 1.98 15.10
N ARG A 64 -6.65 2.83 15.18
CA ARG A 64 -5.56 2.68 16.16
C ARG A 64 -6.02 2.83 17.61
N THR A 65 -7.13 3.51 17.87
CA THR A 65 -7.70 3.63 19.22
C THR A 65 -8.49 2.41 19.68
N LEU A 66 -8.79 1.46 18.77
CA LEU A 66 -9.51 0.25 19.14
C LEU A 66 -8.70 -0.60 20.12
N SER A 67 -9.41 -1.26 21.04
CA SER A 67 -8.78 -2.17 21.99
C SER A 67 -8.07 -3.30 21.23
N SER A 68 -6.76 -3.40 21.45
CA SER A 68 -5.97 -4.50 20.90
C SER A 68 -6.45 -5.82 21.51
N VAL A 69 -6.82 -6.76 20.65
CA VAL A 69 -7.16 -8.12 21.06
C VAL A 69 -5.89 -8.95 20.99
N PRO A 70 -5.43 -9.54 22.11
CA PRO A 70 -4.32 -10.47 22.04
C PRO A 70 -4.72 -11.62 21.12
N PRO A 71 -3.88 -12.01 20.17
CA PRO A 71 -4.23 -13.12 19.31
C PRO A 71 -4.28 -14.41 20.11
N GLN A 72 -5.15 -15.30 19.67
CA GLN A 72 -5.36 -16.61 20.27
C GLN A 72 -4.05 -17.42 20.39
N PRO A 73 -3.85 -18.19 21.47
CA PRO A 73 -2.66 -19.03 21.62
C PRO A 73 -2.42 -19.91 20.39
N GLY A 74 -1.20 -19.85 19.84
CA GLY A 74 -0.83 -20.60 18.63
C GLY A 74 -1.14 -19.90 17.30
N ALA A 75 -1.78 -18.73 17.29
CA ALA A 75 -2.07 -17.97 16.08
C ALA A 75 -0.84 -17.64 15.22
N TYR A 76 0.31 -17.46 15.87
CA TYR A 76 1.55 -17.07 15.20
C TYR A 76 2.33 -18.23 14.61
N LYS A 77 2.06 -19.50 14.99
CA LYS A 77 2.85 -20.64 14.52
C LYS A 77 2.88 -20.75 12.99
N PRO A 78 1.74 -20.65 12.27
CA PRO A 78 1.75 -20.66 10.81
C PRO A 78 2.52 -19.46 10.22
N VAL A 79 2.39 -18.28 10.84
CA VAL A 79 3.04 -17.05 10.39
C VAL A 79 4.56 -17.13 10.58
N GLU A 80 5.02 -17.61 11.74
CA GLU A 80 6.44 -17.80 12.05
C GLU A 80 7.10 -18.81 11.14
N GLU A 81 6.43 -19.93 10.83
CA GLU A 81 6.93 -20.93 9.88
C GLU A 81 7.10 -20.32 8.48
N GLN A 82 6.17 -19.46 8.06
CA GLN A 82 6.20 -18.81 6.75
C GLN A 82 7.26 -17.71 6.65
N VAL A 83 7.45 -16.91 7.71
CA VAL A 83 8.50 -15.90 7.81
C VAL A 83 9.89 -16.54 7.88
N ARG A 84 10.05 -17.59 8.70
CA ARG A 84 11.32 -18.34 8.82
C ARG A 84 11.66 -19.12 7.55
N GLY A 85 10.65 -19.62 6.86
CA GLY A 85 10.80 -20.38 5.63
C GLY A 85 11.15 -19.55 4.39
N GLY A 86 11.11 -18.21 4.46
CA GLY A 86 11.40 -17.33 3.32
C GLY A 86 10.48 -17.56 2.11
N ALA A 87 9.37 -18.28 2.28
CA ALA A 87 8.55 -18.82 1.20
C ALA A 87 7.30 -17.96 0.94
N GLY A 88 7.39 -16.66 1.16
CA GLY A 88 6.51 -15.72 0.46
C GLY A 88 6.97 -15.67 -0.99
N PRO A 89 6.08 -15.75 -1.99
CA PRO A 89 6.50 -15.51 -3.35
C PRO A 89 7.04 -14.08 -3.43
N THR A 90 8.32 -13.94 -3.71
CA THR A 90 8.92 -12.64 -4.00
C THR A 90 8.45 -12.23 -5.39
N ALA A 91 8.08 -10.97 -5.58
CA ALA A 91 7.66 -10.45 -6.90
C ALA A 91 8.73 -10.65 -8.00
N ASP A 92 9.95 -10.94 -7.56
CA ASP A 92 11.16 -11.14 -8.35
C ASP A 92 11.30 -12.59 -8.88
N GLU A 93 10.43 -13.51 -8.47
CA GLU A 93 10.49 -14.92 -8.88
C GLU A 93 10.01 -15.07 -10.35
N PRO A 94 10.85 -15.60 -11.26
CA PRO A 94 10.48 -15.71 -12.68
C PRO A 94 9.19 -16.53 -12.87
N GLY A 95 8.18 -15.91 -13.48
CA GLY A 95 6.90 -16.57 -13.78
C GLY A 95 5.89 -16.57 -12.63
N PHE A 96 6.16 -15.90 -11.51
CA PHE A 96 5.21 -15.75 -10.39
C PHE A 96 3.84 -15.20 -10.85
N TRP A 97 3.83 -14.11 -11.63
CA TRP A 97 2.61 -13.50 -12.16
C TRP A 97 1.87 -14.39 -13.16
N GLU A 98 2.59 -15.24 -13.89
CA GLU A 98 2.02 -16.20 -14.84
C GLU A 98 1.30 -17.34 -14.11
N LYS A 99 1.89 -17.80 -13.00
CA LYS A 99 1.33 -18.81 -12.10
C LYS A 99 0.08 -18.29 -11.37
N LEU A 100 0.11 -17.06 -10.87
CA LEU A 100 -1.06 -16.41 -10.26
C LEU A 100 -2.18 -16.16 -11.27
N ARG A 101 -1.85 -15.72 -12.49
CA ARG A 101 -2.82 -15.55 -13.59
C ARG A 101 -3.52 -16.86 -13.94
N ARG A 102 -2.81 -18.00 -13.88
CA ARG A 102 -3.38 -19.34 -14.12
C ARG A 102 -4.27 -19.82 -12.96
N MET A 103 -3.97 -19.39 -11.75
CA MET A 103 -4.66 -19.83 -10.53
C MET A 103 -5.94 -19.02 -10.26
N PHE A 104 -5.99 -17.74 -10.65
CA PHE A 104 -7.09 -16.83 -10.33
C PHE A 104 -7.68 -16.09 -11.55
N GLY A 105 -7.18 -16.34 -12.75
CA GLY A 105 -7.73 -15.80 -13.99
C GLY A 105 -8.90 -16.64 -14.50
N LYS A 106 -10.10 -16.05 -14.50
CA LYS A 106 -11.15 -16.38 -15.47
C LYS A 106 -10.85 -15.70 -16.80
#